data_AF-A0A1F9S285-F1
#
_entry.id   AF-A0A1F9S285-F1
#
_cell.length_a   1.000
_cell.length_b   1.000
_cell.length_c   1.000
_cell.angle_alpha   90.00
_cell.angle_beta   90.00
_cell.angle_gamma   90.00
#
_symmetry.space_group_name_H-M   'P 1'
#
loop_
_entity.id
_entity.type
_entity.pdbx_description
1 polymer ?
#
loop_
_entity_poly.entity_id
_entity_poly.type
_entity_poly.pdbx_seq_one_letter_code
_entity_poly.pdbx_strand_id
1 'polypeptide(L)'
;MPKAKAKVKVKKAEPRPQAGKKGGTSEDGPDLSSLKKIFDEASKETAAKPPLQWVDVECPYCGESFEVRVDPSEGGVDMTQECQVCAKVVQLAVEVEDGELSVSAYRD
;
A
#
# COMPACT_ATOMS: atom_id res chain seq x y z
N MET A 1 27.50 -0.34 -14.68
CA MET A 1 26.79 0.95 -14.50
C MET A 1 26.63 1.20 -13.01
N PRO A 2 27.02 2.36 -12.46
CA PRO A 2 26.95 2.59 -11.03
C PRO A 2 25.47 2.73 -10.63
N LYS A 3 24.96 1.74 -9.89
CA LYS A 3 23.63 1.79 -9.27
C LYS A 3 23.64 2.92 -8.24
N ALA A 4 23.05 4.07 -8.56
CA ALA A 4 22.87 5.15 -7.60
C ALA A 4 21.91 4.66 -6.51
N LYS A 5 22.46 4.34 -5.33
CA LYS A 5 21.69 3.89 -4.18
C LYS A 5 21.16 5.12 -3.43
N ALA A 6 20.00 5.63 -3.80
CA ALA A 6 19.28 6.57 -2.94
C ALA A 6 18.61 5.78 -1.82
N LYS A 7 19.28 5.67 -0.67
CA LYS A 7 18.72 5.05 0.54
C LYS A 7 17.75 6.03 1.19
N VAL A 8 16.48 6.01 0.80
CA VAL A 8 15.46 6.81 1.48
C VAL A 8 14.97 6.01 2.68
N LYS A 9 15.32 6.52 3.87
CA LYS A 9 14.86 6.00 5.15
C LYS A 9 13.43 6.49 5.36
N VAL A 10 12.44 5.64 5.02
CA VAL A 10 11.02 5.96 5.21
C VAL A 10 10.80 6.14 6.72
N LYS A 11 10.49 7.37 7.12
CA LYS A 11 10.08 7.66 8.48
C LYS A 11 8.62 7.24 8.59
N LYS A 12 8.34 6.32 9.52
CA LYS A 12 7.03 5.83 9.95
C LYS A 12 5.92 6.86 9.66
N ALA A 13 5.20 6.66 8.56
CA ALA A 13 4.04 7.47 8.23
C ALA A 13 2.92 7.07 9.18
N GLU A 14 2.50 7.99 10.04
CA GLU A 14 1.35 7.78 10.90
C GLU A 14 0.09 7.62 10.03
N PRO A 15 -0.77 6.62 10.31
CA PRO A 15 -2.00 6.42 9.56
C PRO A 15 -2.91 7.64 9.72
N ARG A 16 -3.24 8.29 8.62
CA ARG A 16 -4.22 9.38 8.58
C ARG A 16 -5.60 8.82 8.97
N PRO A 17 -6.30 9.40 9.95
CA PRO A 17 -7.61 8.92 10.37
C PRO A 17 -8.63 9.14 9.25
N GLN A 18 -9.24 8.05 8.78
CA GLN A 18 -10.33 8.08 7.82
C GLN A 18 -11.63 8.44 8.55
N ALA A 19 -12.05 9.70 8.44
CA ALA A 19 -13.31 10.19 8.97
C ALA A 19 -14.41 10.18 7.89
N GLY A 20 -15.55 9.58 8.22
CA GLY A 20 -16.85 9.78 7.54
C GLY A 20 -17.50 8.46 7.12
N LYS A 21 -18.83 8.27 7.20
CA LYS A 21 -19.93 9.15 7.60
C LYS A 21 -21.16 8.23 7.80
N LYS A 22 -21.97 8.45 8.84
CA LYS A 22 -23.26 7.75 9.01
C LYS A 22 -24.25 8.23 7.95
N GLY A 23 -24.91 7.30 7.29
CA GLY A 23 -26.09 7.55 6.47
C GLY A 23 -26.86 6.24 6.30
N GLY A 24 -28.07 6.17 6.82
CA GLY A 24 -29.01 5.09 6.55
C GLY A 24 -30.17 5.62 5.72
N THR A 25 -30.80 4.75 4.95
CA THR A 25 -32.24 4.76 4.64
C THR A 25 -32.66 3.37 4.17
N SER A 26 -33.96 3.13 4.31
CA SER A 26 -34.70 1.88 4.42
C SER A 26 -35.03 1.16 3.09
N GLU A 27 -35.68 0.00 3.27
CA GLU A 27 -36.72 -0.64 2.43
C GLU A 27 -36.37 -1.89 1.60
N ASP A 28 -37.05 -2.98 2.00
CA ASP A 28 -37.31 -4.31 1.43
C ASP A 28 -36.39 -4.85 0.32
N GLY A 29 -35.28 -5.44 0.75
CA GLY A 29 -34.41 -6.32 -0.03
C GLY A 29 -34.01 -7.56 0.79
N PRO A 30 -33.41 -8.59 0.17
CA PRO A 30 -33.03 -9.83 0.86
C PRO A 30 -32.30 -9.54 2.17
N ASP A 31 -32.71 -10.21 3.26
CA ASP A 31 -32.31 -9.95 4.65
C ASP A 31 -30.80 -9.66 4.77
N LEU A 32 -30.46 -8.38 4.70
CA LEU A 32 -29.10 -7.86 4.74
C LEU A 32 -28.38 -8.28 6.02
N SER A 33 -29.13 -8.67 7.05
CA SER A 33 -28.66 -9.25 8.30
C SER A 33 -27.95 -10.59 8.11
N SER A 34 -28.43 -11.44 7.19
CA SER A 34 -27.81 -12.72 6.85
C SER A 34 -26.53 -12.52 6.03
N LEU A 35 -26.54 -11.58 5.08
CA LEU A 35 -25.34 -11.22 4.32
C LEU A 35 -24.27 -10.57 5.22
N LYS A 36 -24.69 -9.75 6.18
CA LYS A 36 -23.80 -9.12 7.17
C LYS A 36 -23.15 -10.15 8.11
N LYS A 37 -23.88 -11.19 8.53
CA LYS A 37 -23.32 -12.31 9.31
C LYS A 37 -22.24 -13.07 8.56
N ILE A 38 -22.46 -13.32 7.27
CA ILE A 38 -21.48 -14.01 6.42
C ILE A 38 -20.20 -13.17 6.28
N PHE A 39 -20.32 -11.85 6.11
CA PHE A 39 -19.16 -10.94 6.07
C PHE A 39 -18.42 -10.85 7.42
N ASP A 40 -19.14 -10.87 8.54
CA ASP A 40 -18.55 -10.81 9.89
C ASP A 40 -17.78 -12.09 10.25
N GLU A 41 -18.35 -13.27 9.93
CA GLU A 41 -17.68 -14.57 10.08
C GLU A 41 -16.41 -14.65 9.21
N ALA A 42 -16.47 -14.22 7.95
CA ALA A 42 -15.31 -14.20 7.06
C ALA A 42 -14.21 -13.23 7.51
N SER A 43 -14.59 -12.10 8.13
CA SER A 43 -13.63 -11.12 8.67
C SER A 43 -12.85 -11.68 9.88
N LYS A 44 -13.41 -12.65 10.59
CA LYS A 44 -12.79 -13.27 11.77
C LYS A 44 -11.65 -14.23 11.40
N GLU A 45 -11.65 -14.78 10.19
CA GLU A 45 -10.66 -15.76 9.73
C GLU A 45 -9.42 -15.11 9.06
N THR A 46 -9.45 -13.81 8.73
CA THR A 46 -8.37 -13.12 7.99
C THR A 46 -7.33 -12.41 8.87
N ALA A 47 -7.30 -12.69 10.18
CA ALA A 47 -6.57 -11.90 11.18
C ALA A 47 -5.02 -11.98 11.14
N ALA A 48 -4.40 -12.64 10.15
CA ALA A 48 -2.95 -12.88 10.11
C ALA A 48 -2.19 -12.16 8.99
N LYS A 49 -2.86 -11.56 7.99
CA LYS A 49 -2.17 -10.87 6.89
C LYS A 49 -1.95 -9.39 7.25
N PRO A 50 -0.71 -8.88 7.28
CA PRO A 50 -0.48 -7.46 7.53
C PRO A 50 -1.16 -6.60 6.45
N PRO A 51 -1.69 -5.42 6.83
CA PRO A 51 -2.40 -4.58 5.89
C PRO A 51 -1.47 -4.05 4.79
N LEU A 52 -2.05 -3.75 3.65
CA LEU A 52 -1.38 -3.00 2.58
C LEU A 52 -0.91 -1.65 3.11
N GLN A 53 0.35 -1.30 2.83
CA GLN A 53 0.99 -0.07 3.28
C GLN A 53 1.19 0.88 2.10
N TRP A 54 0.95 2.17 2.34
CA TRP A 54 1.24 3.23 1.36
C TRP A 54 2.59 3.87 1.71
N VAL A 55 3.44 4.04 0.71
CA VAL A 55 4.82 4.51 0.85
C VAL A 55 5.07 5.60 -0.17
N ASP A 56 5.57 6.75 0.28
CA ASP A 56 6.00 7.81 -0.62
C ASP A 56 7.43 7.55 -1.08
N VAL A 57 7.65 7.56 -2.40
CA VAL A 57 8.97 7.33 -3.01
C VAL A 57 9.30 8.45 -3.99
N GLU A 58 10.57 8.87 -4.00
CA GLU A 58 11.03 9.88 -4.95
C GLU A 58 11.34 9.26 -6.30
N CYS A 59 10.78 9.81 -7.38
CA CYS A 59 11.06 9.34 -8.72
C CYS A 59 12.49 9.70 -9.13
N PRO A 60 13.33 8.72 -9.52
CA PRO A 60 14.70 9.02 -9.92
C PRO A 60 14.77 9.73 -11.27
N TYR A 61 13.67 9.84 -12.03
CA TYR A 61 13.63 10.54 -13.31
C TYR A 61 13.27 12.03 -13.19
N CYS A 62 12.16 12.37 -12.54
CA CYS A 62 11.70 13.76 -12.39
C CYS A 62 12.03 14.40 -11.03
N GLY A 63 12.40 13.60 -10.02
CA GLY A 63 12.65 14.07 -8.66
C GLY A 63 11.40 14.38 -7.84
N GLU A 64 10.20 14.14 -8.38
CA GLU A 64 8.95 14.31 -7.65
C GLU A 64 8.59 13.03 -6.90
N SER A 65 7.99 13.18 -5.72
CA SER A 65 7.57 12.04 -4.92
C SER A 65 6.16 11.56 -5.29
N PHE A 66 5.93 10.25 -5.19
CA PHE A 66 4.65 9.63 -5.49
C PHE A 66 4.37 8.45 -4.56
N GLU A 67 3.08 8.18 -4.34
CA GLU A 67 2.62 7.13 -3.45
C GLU A 67 2.60 5.77 -4.15
N VAL A 68 3.15 4.76 -3.48
CA VAL A 68 3.19 3.36 -3.92
C VAL A 68 2.52 2.48 -2.87
N ARG A 69 1.72 1.52 -3.34
CA ARG A 69 1.08 0.53 -2.49
C ARG A 69 1.90 -0.74 -2.42
N VAL A 70 2.26 -1.16 -1.21
CA VAL A 70 3.11 -2.33 -0.96
C VAL A 70 2.41 -3.31 -0.03
N ASP A 71 2.46 -4.59 -0.36
CA ASP A 71 2.03 -5.69 0.52
C ASP A 71 3.26 -6.29 1.23
N PRO A 72 3.47 -5.99 2.52
CA PRO A 72 4.63 -6.51 3.26
C PRO A 72 4.54 -8.03 3.49
N SER A 73 3.34 -8.63 3.37
CA SER A 73 3.12 -10.07 3.54
C SER A 73 3.67 -10.90 2.39
N GLU A 74 3.90 -10.28 1.22
CA GLU A 74 4.52 -10.93 0.06
C GLU A 74 6.05 -11.02 0.17
N GLY A 75 6.65 -10.55 1.28
CA GLY A 75 8.06 -10.79 1.60
C GLY A 75 9.05 -9.85 0.91
N GLY A 76 8.63 -8.63 0.57
CA GLY A 76 9.53 -7.63 -0.02
C GLY A 76 9.92 -7.97 -1.47
N VAL A 77 8.91 -8.04 -2.33
CA VAL A 77 9.09 -8.29 -3.76
C VAL A 77 9.48 -7.00 -4.50
N ASP A 78 10.46 -7.11 -5.39
CA ASP A 78 10.74 -6.04 -6.35
C ASP A 78 9.58 -5.88 -7.33
N MET A 79 9.28 -4.63 -7.68
CA MET A 79 8.12 -4.31 -8.49
C MET A 79 8.40 -3.15 -9.44
N THR A 80 7.80 -3.23 -10.61
CA THR A 80 7.88 -2.21 -11.65
C THR A 80 6.66 -1.31 -11.53
N GLN A 81 6.87 0.00 -11.32
CA GLN A 81 5.80 0.99 -11.22
C GLN A 81 6.05 2.12 -12.21
N GLU A 82 4.98 2.67 -12.78
CA GLU A 82 5.08 3.88 -13.59
C GLU A 82 4.99 5.13 -12.69
N CYS A 83 5.89 6.08 -12.88
CA CYS A 83 5.81 7.36 -12.19
C CYS A 83 4.59 8.15 -12.69
N GLN A 84 3.65 8.46 -11.79
CA GLN A 84 2.40 9.18 -12.10
C GLN A 84 2.62 10.61 -12.62
N VAL A 85 3.84 11.15 -12.45
CA VAL A 85 4.20 12.53 -12.83
C VAL A 85 4.79 12.57 -14.24
N CYS A 86 5.80 11.72 -14.51
CA CYS A 86 6.57 11.77 -15.75
C CYS A 86 6.35 10.56 -16.68
N ALA A 87 5.46 9.63 -16.32
CA ALA A 87 5.14 8.43 -17.09
C ALA A 87 6.37 7.59 -17.49
N LYS A 88 7.40 7.57 -16.63
CA LYS A 88 8.59 6.72 -16.80
C LYS A 88 8.47 5.49 -15.91
N VAL A 89 8.91 4.36 -16.43
CA VAL A 89 9.00 3.11 -15.70
C VAL A 89 10.10 3.22 -14.64
N VAL A 90 9.76 2.91 -13.39
CA VAL A 90 10.64 2.94 -12.22
C VAL A 90 10.69 1.54 -11.62
N GLN A 91 11.90 1.04 -11.39
CA GLN A 91 12.11 -0.20 -10.66
C GLN A 91 12.13 0.08 -9.16
N LEU A 92 11.28 -0.60 -8.39
CA LEU A 92 11.23 -0.48 -6.93
C LEU A 92 11.76 -1.76 -6.30
N ALA A 93 12.75 -1.66 -5.42
CA ALA A 93 13.12 -2.74 -4.52
C ALA A 93 12.43 -2.54 -3.18
N VAL A 94 11.69 -3.56 -2.75
CA VAL A 94 11.03 -3.59 -1.44
C VAL A 94 11.81 -4.54 -0.55
N GLU A 95 12.14 -4.11 0.65
CA GLU A 95 12.79 -4.92 1.67
C GLU A 95 11.91 -4.90 2.92
N VAL A 96 11.71 -6.07 3.55
CA VAL A 96 10.96 -6.21 4.80
C VAL A 96 11.85 -6.91 5.80
N GLU A 97 12.31 -6.19 6.83
CA GLU A 97 13.15 -6.72 7.91
C GLU A 97 12.49 -6.45 9.26
N ASP A 98 12.27 -7.48 10.07
CA ASP A 98 11.65 -7.39 11.41
C ASP A 98 10.30 -6.63 11.44
N GLY A 99 9.55 -6.68 10.33
CA GLY A 99 8.29 -5.94 10.18
C GLY A 99 8.46 -4.46 9.81
N GLU A 100 9.68 -3.98 9.62
CA GLU A 100 9.98 -2.67 9.04
C GLU A 100 10.08 -2.79 7.51
N LEU A 101 9.30 -1.97 6.81
CA LEU A 101 9.29 -1.88 5.36
C LEU A 101 10.28 -0.79 4.88
N SER A 102 11.08 -1.13 3.88
CA SER A 102 11.93 -0.18 3.16
C SER A 102 11.67 -0.29 1.67
N VAL A 103 11.59 0.84 0.96
CA VAL A 103 11.37 0.88 -0.48
C VAL A 103 12.40 1.79 -1.12
N SER A 104 13.06 1.31 -2.18
CA SER A 104 14.06 2.05 -2.93
C SER A 104 13.68 2.10 -4.41
N ALA A 105 13.80 3.26 -5.04
CA ALA A 105 13.50 3.47 -6.45
C ALA A 105 14.77 3.58 -7.31
N TYR A 106 14.75 2.96 -8.48
CA TYR A 106 15.85 2.94 -9.46
C TYR A 106 15.36 3.22 -10.87
N ARG A 107 16.27 3.74 -11.68
CA ARG A 107 16.09 3.81 -13.14
C ARG A 107 16.38 2.43 -13.72
N ASP A 108 15.54 1.96 -14.64
CA ASP A 108 15.86 0.83 -15.54
C ASP A 108 17.07 1.17 -16.42
#